data_AF-A0A5C4WZM0-F1
#
_entry.id   AF-A0A5C4WZM0-F1
#
_cell.length_a   1.000
_cell.length_b   1.000
_cell.length_c   1.000
_cell.angle_alpha   90.00
_cell.angle_beta   90.00
_cell.angle_gamma   90.00
#
_symmetry.space_group_name_H-M   'P 1'
#
loop_
_entity.id
_entity.type
_entity.pdbx_description
1 polymer ?
#
loop_
_entity_poly.entity_id
_entity_poly.type
_entity_poly.pdbx_seq_one_letter_code
_entity_poly.pdbx_strand_id
1 'polypeptide(L)'
;MATSSVTAAFADGAYQHEVSQQQYDTLISQCRFSDFGKAKCRAAVREVFRIGKADTKLDCRTYSGVTVCGTLKLSKAERRCIDNAVAGGLPFRRAEVECYAFS
;
A
#
# COMPACT_ATOMS: atom_id res chain seq x y z
N MET A 1 27.79 37.79 18.09
CA MET A 1 27.81 36.33 18.31
C MET A 1 26.97 35.70 17.22
N ALA A 2 27.57 34.81 16.43
CA ALA A 2 26.91 34.07 15.38
C ALA A 2 26.11 32.92 15.98
N THR A 3 24.83 32.80 15.65
CA THR A 3 24.09 31.55 15.76
C THR A 3 23.43 31.28 14.42
N SER A 4 24.11 30.47 13.64
CA SER A 4 23.59 29.74 12.50
C SER A 4 22.42 28.87 12.97
N SER A 5 21.25 29.04 12.38
CA SER A 5 20.24 27.98 12.36
C SER A 5 19.92 27.68 10.91
N VAL A 6 20.42 26.51 10.53
CA VAL A 6 20.22 25.76 9.29
C VAL A 6 18.78 25.87 8.77
N THR A 7 18.71 26.06 7.45
CA THR A 7 17.55 25.84 6.59
C THR A 7 16.82 24.53 6.90
N ALA A 8 15.53 24.62 7.20
CA ALA A 8 14.57 23.60 6.81
C ALA A 8 13.51 24.29 5.95
N ALA A 9 13.86 24.53 4.69
CA ALA A 9 12.88 24.63 3.65
C ALA A 9 12.13 23.28 3.62
N PHE A 10 10.99 23.20 4.31
CA PHE A 10 10.00 22.19 4.00
C PHE A 10 9.40 22.63 2.68
N ALA A 11 10.08 22.25 1.60
CA ALA A 11 9.60 22.41 0.25
C ALA A 11 8.14 21.95 0.19
N ASP A 12 7.28 22.87 -0.21
CA ASP A 12 6.03 22.58 -0.90
C ASP A 12 6.28 21.45 -1.91
N GLY A 13 5.59 20.31 -1.78
CA GLY A 13 5.83 19.21 -2.72
C GLY A 13 5.13 17.90 -2.38
N ALA A 14 3.90 17.78 -2.87
CA ALA A 14 3.13 16.55 -3.06
C ALA A 14 2.74 15.78 -1.78
N TYR A 15 1.47 15.35 -1.73
CA TYR A 15 0.86 14.49 -0.72
C TYR A 15 1.46 13.07 -0.72
N GLN A 16 2.78 12.94 -0.56
CA GLN A 16 3.43 11.65 -0.45
C GLN A 16 3.38 11.19 1.01
N HIS A 17 2.71 10.07 1.25
CA HIS A 17 2.66 9.44 2.57
C HIS A 17 4.04 8.91 2.94
N GLU A 18 4.59 9.41 4.05
CA GLU A 18 5.85 8.91 4.59
C GLU A 18 5.63 7.58 5.27
N VAL A 19 6.40 6.56 4.91
CA VAL A 19 6.34 5.23 5.53
C VAL A 19 7.74 4.79 5.94
N SER A 20 7.82 3.88 6.91
CA SER A 20 9.11 3.26 7.26
C SER A 20 9.62 2.39 6.11
N GLN A 21 10.93 2.11 6.12
CA GLN A 21 11.54 1.20 5.14
C GLN A 21 10.80 -0.14 5.06
N GLN A 22 10.50 -0.76 6.21
CA GLN A 22 9.80 -2.04 6.27
C GLN A 22 8.37 -1.98 5.69
N GLN A 23 7.65 -0.89 5.92
CA GLN A 23 6.32 -0.67 5.36
C GLN A 23 6.38 -0.47 3.84
N TYR A 24 7.36 0.31 3.37
CA TYR A 24 7.61 0.50 1.95
C TYR A 24 7.96 -0.82 1.25
N ASP A 25 8.80 -1.65 1.86
CA ASP A 25 9.15 -2.97 1.35
C ASP A 25 7.92 -3.87 1.27
N THR A 26 7.00 -3.78 2.24
CA THR A 26 5.71 -4.50 2.21
C THR A 26 4.83 -4.02 1.05
N LEU A 27 4.73 -2.71 0.83
CA LEU A 27 4.00 -2.11 -0.29
C LEU A 27 4.58 -2.50 -1.66
N ILE A 28 5.90 -2.64 -1.77
CA ILE A 28 6.54 -3.12 -3.00
C ILE A 28 6.37 -4.65 -3.16
N SER A 29 6.40 -5.37 -2.04
CA SER A 29 6.28 -6.83 -1.97
C SER A 29 4.89 -7.31 -2.37
N GLN A 30 3.82 -6.62 -1.96
CA GLN A 30 2.44 -6.96 -2.34
C GLN A 30 2.20 -6.79 -3.84
N CYS A 31 2.95 -5.91 -4.53
CA CYS A 31 2.85 -5.76 -5.98
C CYS A 31 3.21 -7.02 -6.76
N ARG A 32 3.77 -8.06 -6.12
CA ARG A 32 3.97 -9.37 -6.74
C ARG A 32 2.64 -10.04 -7.15
N PHE A 33 1.55 -9.72 -6.44
CA PHE A 33 0.23 -10.29 -6.64
C PHE A 33 -0.68 -9.43 -7.54
N SER A 34 -0.29 -8.18 -7.84
CA SER A 34 -1.14 -7.27 -8.61
C SER A 34 -1.36 -7.72 -10.06
N ASP A 35 -2.61 -7.99 -10.43
CA ASP A 35 -3.01 -8.27 -11.81
C ASP A 35 -2.98 -7.04 -12.72
N PHE A 36 -3.01 -5.82 -12.16
CA PHE A 36 -2.91 -4.58 -12.94
C PHE A 36 -1.50 -4.34 -13.53
N GLY A 37 -0.54 -5.22 -13.23
CA GLY A 37 0.82 -5.19 -13.72
C GLY A 37 1.80 -4.74 -12.64
N LYS A 38 2.75 -5.63 -12.32
CA LYS A 38 3.74 -5.46 -11.24
C LYS A 38 4.52 -4.14 -11.34
N ALA A 39 4.92 -3.74 -12.54
CA ALA A 39 5.64 -2.49 -12.78
C ALA A 39 4.77 -1.25 -12.48
N LYS A 40 3.49 -1.28 -12.86
CA LYS A 40 2.54 -0.19 -12.60
C LYS A 40 2.23 -0.07 -11.11
N CYS A 41 2.07 -1.20 -10.42
CA CYS A 41 1.91 -1.20 -8.96
C CYS A 41 3.12 -0.58 -8.26
N ARG A 42 4.35 -1.00 -8.62
CA ARG A 42 5.58 -0.42 -8.04
C ARG A 42 5.74 1.07 -8.35
N ALA A 43 5.37 1.50 -9.55
CA ALA A 43 5.38 2.92 -9.92
C ALA A 43 4.39 3.73 -9.07
N ALA A 44 3.16 3.23 -8.89
CA ALA A 44 2.16 3.86 -8.04
C ALA A 44 2.61 3.92 -6.57
N VAL A 45 3.28 2.88 -6.05
CA VAL A 45 3.84 2.90 -4.70
C VAL A 45 4.90 3.99 -4.56
N ARG A 46 5.81 4.13 -5.54
CA ARG A 46 6.85 5.18 -5.55
C ARG A 46 6.29 6.60 -5.68
N GLU A 47 5.15 6.74 -6.34
CA GLU A 47 4.49 8.03 -6.55
C GLU A 47 3.76 8.49 -5.28
N VAL A 48 3.13 7.55 -4.56
CA VAL A 48 2.30 7.84 -3.38
C VAL A 48 3.08 7.78 -2.07
N PHE A 49 4.06 6.88 -1.95
CA PHE A 49 4.77 6.61 -0.71
C PHE A 49 6.25 6.95 -0.82
N ARG A 50 6.78 7.57 0.23
CA ARG A 50 8.21 7.85 0.38
C ARG A 50 8.75 7.22 1.64
N ILE A 51 10.00 6.77 1.61
CA ILE A 51 10.68 6.25 2.79
C ILE A 51 11.01 7.45 3.69
N GLY A 52 10.53 7.43 4.92
CA GLY A 52 10.71 8.47 5.91
C GLY A 52 10.40 7.94 7.30
N LYS A 53 9.40 8.53 7.96
CA LYS A 53 8.94 8.08 9.27
C LYS A 53 7.90 6.96 9.13
N ALA A 54 7.85 6.07 10.14
CA ALA A 54 6.84 5.03 10.19
C ALA A 54 5.43 5.64 10.24
N ASP A 55 4.55 5.20 9.35
CA ASP A 55 3.15 5.62 9.33
C ASP A 55 2.34 4.68 10.21
N THR A 56 1.91 5.16 11.38
CA THR A 56 1.06 4.36 12.29
C THR A 56 -0.40 4.27 11.84
N LYS A 57 -0.80 5.07 10.84
CA LYS A 57 -2.12 5.06 10.23
C LYS A 57 -2.17 4.24 8.95
N LEU A 58 -1.04 3.69 8.49
CA LEU A 58 -0.99 2.79 7.35
C LEU A 58 -1.75 1.49 7.68
N ASP A 59 -2.85 1.27 6.98
CA ASP A 59 -3.70 0.10 7.13
C ASP A 59 -2.99 -1.14 6.56
N CYS A 60 -2.20 -1.81 7.40
CA CYS A 60 -1.55 -3.07 7.06
C CYS A 60 -2.36 -4.25 7.59
N ARG A 61 -2.76 -5.15 6.69
CA ARG A 61 -3.60 -6.31 6.96
C ARG A 61 -2.87 -7.57 6.51
N THR A 62 -2.94 -8.62 7.32
CA THR A 62 -2.38 -9.93 6.98
C THR A 62 -3.45 -11.00 7.08
N TYR A 63 -3.68 -11.72 6.00
CA TYR A 63 -4.57 -12.88 5.96
C TYR A 63 -3.89 -14.02 5.21
N SER A 64 -4.02 -15.24 5.72
CA SER A 64 -3.53 -16.46 5.05
C SER A 64 -2.04 -16.37 4.64
N GLY A 65 -1.21 -15.71 5.47
CA GLY A 65 0.22 -15.53 5.22
C GLY A 65 0.57 -14.42 4.22
N VAL A 66 -0.43 -13.69 3.71
CA VAL A 66 -0.23 -12.58 2.78
C VAL A 66 -0.48 -11.27 3.50
N THR A 67 0.54 -10.41 3.52
CA THR A 67 0.45 -9.05 4.07
C THR A 67 0.28 -8.05 2.94
N VAL A 68 -0.71 -7.18 3.09
CA VAL A 68 -0.96 -6.04 2.21
C VAL A 68 -1.13 -4.78 3.05
N CYS A 69 -0.63 -3.67 2.56
CA CYS A 69 -0.75 -2.37 3.19
C CYS A 69 -1.46 -1.37 2.28
N GLY A 70 -2.24 -0.49 2.90
CA GLY A 70 -2.95 0.60 2.26
C GLY A 70 -4.09 0.14 1.36
N THR A 71 -4.43 1.01 0.41
CA THR A 71 -5.51 0.76 -0.56
C THR A 71 -4.98 -0.05 -1.72
N LEU A 72 -5.60 -1.20 -1.97
CA LEU A 72 -5.28 -2.05 -3.11
C LEU A 72 -5.95 -1.52 -4.37
N LYS A 73 -5.19 -1.38 -5.46
CA LYS A 73 -5.77 -1.11 -6.78
C LYS A 73 -6.26 -2.41 -7.37
N LEU A 74 -7.58 -2.62 -7.25
CA LEU A 74 -8.21 -3.86 -7.64
C LEU A 74 -8.59 -3.92 -9.13
N SER A 75 -8.21 -5.01 -9.79
CA SER A 75 -8.62 -5.37 -11.13
C SER A 75 -10.13 -5.67 -11.19
N LYS A 76 -10.69 -5.82 -12.40
CA LYS A 76 -12.10 -6.21 -12.55
C LYS A 76 -12.34 -7.65 -12.06
N ALA A 77 -11.36 -8.53 -12.23
CA ALA A 77 -11.43 -9.92 -11.78
C ALA A 77 -11.36 -9.99 -10.25
N GLU A 78 -10.41 -9.28 -9.64
CA GLU A 78 -10.25 -9.19 -8.18
C GLU A 78 -11.53 -8.63 -7.52
N ARG A 79 -12.13 -7.57 -8.09
CA ARG A 79 -13.43 -7.03 -7.60
C ARG A 79 -14.54 -8.07 -7.65
N ARG A 80 -14.66 -8.81 -8.76
CA ARG A 80 -15.67 -9.87 -8.90
C ARG A 80 -15.41 -11.03 -7.92
N CYS A 81 -14.15 -11.37 -7.65
CA CYS A 81 -13.78 -12.33 -6.62
C CYS A 81 -14.26 -11.85 -5.25
N ILE A 82 -14.03 -10.57 -4.91
CA ILE A 82 -14.47 -10.00 -3.63
C ILE A 82 -15.99 -10.06 -3.51
N ASP A 83 -16.73 -9.66 -4.54
CA ASP A 83 -18.20 -9.71 -4.53
C ASP A 83 -18.72 -11.14 -4.28
N ASN A 84 -18.13 -12.14 -4.96
CA ASN A 84 -18.48 -13.55 -4.76
C ASN A 84 -18.12 -14.05 -3.35
N ALA A 85 -16.93 -13.71 -2.85
CA ALA A 85 -16.47 -14.11 -1.53
C ALA A 85 -17.34 -13.49 -0.41
N VAL A 86 -17.70 -12.22 -0.55
CA VAL A 86 -18.59 -11.51 0.37
C VAL A 86 -20.00 -12.09 0.32
N ALA A 87 -20.54 -12.39 -0.87
CA ALA A 87 -21.81 -13.08 -1.01
C ALA A 87 -21.81 -14.47 -0.37
N GLY A 88 -20.65 -15.14 -0.34
CA GLY A 88 -20.43 -16.41 0.36
C GLY A 88 -20.22 -16.29 1.88
N GLY A 89 -20.30 -15.08 2.44
CA GLY A 89 -20.18 -14.83 3.89
C GLY A 89 -18.77 -14.46 4.37
N LEU A 90 -17.82 -14.23 3.48
CA LEU A 90 -16.48 -13.77 3.85
C LEU A 90 -16.48 -12.26 4.15
N PRO A 91 -15.82 -11.77 5.22
CA PRO A 91 -15.75 -10.35 5.47
C PRO A 91 -14.96 -9.63 4.37
N PHE A 92 -15.46 -8.47 3.91
CA PHE A 92 -14.87 -7.68 2.81
C PHE A 92 -13.36 -7.46 2.97
N ARG A 93 -12.92 -7.09 4.18
CA ARG A 93 -11.50 -6.82 4.49
C ARG A 93 -10.61 -8.05 4.29
N ARG A 94 -11.13 -9.27 4.49
CA ARG A 94 -10.44 -10.54 4.25
C ARG A 94 -10.49 -10.90 2.77
N ALA A 95 -11.68 -10.78 2.17
CA ALA A 95 -11.89 -11.01 0.73
C ALA A 95 -10.97 -10.15 -0.13
N GLU A 96 -10.77 -8.88 0.21
CA GLU A 96 -9.81 -8.01 -0.50
C GLU A 96 -8.41 -8.60 -0.55
N VAL A 97 -7.90 -9.10 0.58
CA VAL A 97 -6.53 -9.62 0.66
C VAL A 97 -6.41 -10.97 -0.03
N GLU A 98 -7.35 -11.88 0.23
CA GLU A 98 -7.33 -13.20 -0.38
C GLU A 98 -7.52 -13.13 -1.89
N CYS A 99 -8.50 -12.35 -2.37
CA CYS A 99 -8.70 -12.18 -3.81
C CYS A 99 -7.51 -11.47 -4.45
N TYR A 100 -6.97 -10.40 -3.86
CA TYR A 100 -5.79 -9.73 -4.43
C TYR A 100 -4.55 -10.64 -4.50
N ALA A 101 -4.45 -11.63 -3.61
CA ALA A 101 -3.29 -12.52 -3.54
C ALA A 101 -3.42 -13.78 -4.41
N PHE A 102 -4.64 -14.27 -4.62
CA PHE A 102 -4.91 -15.60 -5.17
C PHE A 102 -5.84 -15.60 -6.40
N SER A 103 -6.25 -14.44 -6.93
CA SER A 103 -7.07 -14.36 -8.15
C SER A 103 -6.32 -14.59 -9.45
#